data_AF-A0A9W6XAN2-F1
#
_entry.id   AF-A0A9W6XAN2-F1
#
_cell.length_a   1.000
_cell.length_b   1.000
_cell.length_c   1.000
_cell.angle_alpha   90.00
_cell.angle_beta   90.00
_cell.angle_gamma   90.00
#
_symmetry.space_group_name_H-M   'P 1'
#
loop_
_entity.id
_entity.type
_entity.pdbx_description
1 polymer ?
#
loop_
_entity_poly.entity_id
_entity_poly.type
_entity_poly.pdbx_seq_one_letter_code
_entity_poly.pdbx_strand_id
1 'polypeptide(L)'
;MSEPLETLDKALEAAAGYFWDSTEITKWIYNTECASLEAINRAFRVATRVSVMRMLYESGLIAGDAILAVFKSAVDGEKRNWIWRRIDRVDIVELLYKEKKCIPPEVIRQALAVCAKRKKYRMVECLQKRLDSDEV
;
A
#
# COMPACT_ATOMS: atom_id res chain seq x y z
N MET A 1 -16.68 -1.84 27.96
CA MET A 1 -17.49 -1.27 26.88
C MET A 1 -16.54 -0.72 25.82
N SER A 2 -16.28 -1.51 24.77
CA SER A 2 -15.31 -1.19 23.69
C SER A 2 -15.89 -1.35 22.28
N GLU A 3 -17.19 -1.65 22.18
CA GLU A 3 -17.87 -1.98 20.91
C GLU A 3 -17.85 -0.86 19.84
N PRO A 4 -17.88 0.46 20.18
CA PRO A 4 -17.90 1.50 19.15
C PRO A 4 -16.60 1.56 18.34
N LEU A 5 -15.45 1.38 19.00
CA LEU A 5 -14.13 1.48 18.38
C LEU A 5 -13.86 0.30 17.44
N GLU A 6 -14.16 -0.91 17.89
CA GLU A 6 -13.99 -2.12 17.08
C GLU A 6 -14.90 -2.12 15.83
N THR A 7 -16.11 -1.57 15.95
CA THR A 7 -17.04 -1.42 14.83
C THR A 7 -16.49 -0.44 13.79
N LEU A 8 -15.90 0.69 14.23
CA LEU A 8 -15.29 1.67 13.34
C LEU A 8 -14.01 1.15 12.67
N ASP A 9 -13.18 0.42 13.41
CA ASP A 9 -11.97 -0.23 12.89
C ASP A 9 -12.32 -1.20 11.75
N LYS A 10 -13.36 -2.01 11.93
CA LYS A 10 -13.87 -2.93 10.90
C LYS A 10 -14.48 -2.18 9.71
N ALA A 11 -15.21 -1.08 9.97
CA ALA A 11 -15.80 -0.25 8.93
C ALA A 11 -14.72 0.43 8.07
N LEU A 12 -13.61 0.89 8.67
CA LEU A 12 -12.48 1.48 7.94
C LEU A 12 -11.82 0.45 7.01
N GLU A 13 -11.53 -0.74 7.54
CA GLU A 13 -10.93 -1.82 6.77
C GLU A 13 -11.84 -2.24 5.61
N ALA A 14 -13.14 -2.37 5.86
CA ALA A 14 -14.12 -2.69 4.84
C ALA A 14 -14.24 -1.59 3.78
N ALA A 15 -14.29 -0.31 4.18
CA ALA A 15 -14.37 0.82 3.27
C ALA A 15 -13.13 0.91 2.37
N ALA A 16 -11.93 0.76 2.94
CA ALA A 16 -10.68 0.75 2.18
C ALA A 16 -10.61 -0.45 1.21
N GLY A 17 -11.15 -1.59 1.62
CA GLY A 17 -11.25 -2.82 0.83
C GLY A 17 -12.38 -2.85 -0.20
N TYR A 18 -13.29 -1.86 -0.21
CA TYR A 18 -14.42 -1.84 -1.14
C TYR A 18 -14.02 -1.25 -2.50
N PHE A 19 -14.47 -1.89 -3.58
CA PHE A 19 -14.08 -1.52 -4.95
C PHE A 19 -14.91 -0.34 -5.53
N TRP A 20 -16.16 -0.18 -5.06
CA TRP A 20 -17.00 0.96 -5.42
C TRP A 20 -16.60 2.20 -4.60
N ASP A 21 -16.88 3.41 -5.11
CA ASP A 21 -16.34 4.67 -4.61
C ASP A 21 -16.64 4.93 -3.12
N SER A 22 -15.80 4.40 -2.24
CA SER A 22 -15.82 4.57 -0.80
C SER A 22 -14.80 5.61 -0.34
N THR A 23 -14.27 6.41 -1.26
CA THR A 23 -13.20 7.39 -0.95
C THR A 23 -13.69 8.39 0.10
N GLU A 24 -14.95 8.84 -0.01
CA GLU A 24 -15.57 9.75 0.96
C GLU A 24 -15.86 9.07 2.31
N ILE A 25 -16.28 7.81 2.31
CA ILE A 25 -16.50 7.04 3.55
C ILE A 25 -15.17 6.80 4.26
N THR A 26 -14.12 6.45 3.52
CA THR A 26 -12.79 6.23 4.08
C THR A 26 -12.21 7.54 4.63
N LYS A 27 -12.40 8.66 3.92
CA LYS A 27 -12.06 10.01 4.42
C LYS A 27 -12.83 10.34 5.69
N TRP A 28 -14.12 10.06 5.72
CA TRP A 28 -14.97 10.37 6.87
C TRP A 28 -14.59 9.56 8.12
N ILE A 29 -14.36 8.25 7.98
CA ILE A 29 -13.92 7.40 9.10
C ILE A 29 -12.51 7.78 9.55
N TYR A 30 -11.62 8.15 8.62
CA TYR A 30 -10.29 8.63 8.96
C TYR A 30 -10.31 9.97 9.71
N ASN A 31 -11.11 10.94 9.24
CA ASN A 31 -11.21 12.29 9.81
C ASN A 31 -11.92 12.35 11.17
N THR A 32 -12.58 11.27 11.60
CA THR A 32 -13.25 11.24 12.91
C THR A 32 -12.30 10.90 14.06
N GLU A 33 -10.99 10.70 13.81
CA GLU A 33 -9.96 10.31 14.81
C GLU A 33 -10.30 9.03 15.59
N CYS A 34 -11.31 8.29 15.14
CA CYS A 34 -11.88 7.15 15.85
C CYS A 34 -11.29 5.80 15.42
N ALA A 35 -10.25 5.77 14.58
CA ALA A 35 -9.65 4.52 14.11
C ALA A 35 -8.32 4.25 14.83
N SER A 36 -8.12 3.02 15.27
CA SER A 36 -6.85 2.61 15.86
C SER A 36 -5.72 2.62 14.81
N LEU A 37 -4.47 2.85 15.25
CA LEU A 37 -3.30 2.72 14.37
C LEU A 37 -3.25 1.34 13.69
N GLU A 38 -3.68 0.30 14.39
CA GLU A 38 -3.76 -1.04 13.83
C GLU A 38 -4.77 -1.11 12.68
N ALA A 39 -5.96 -0.52 12.84
CA ALA A 39 -6.97 -0.46 11.79
C ALA A 39 -6.53 0.37 10.59
N ILE A 40 -5.83 1.49 10.81
CA ILE A 40 -5.24 2.28 9.72
C ILE A 40 -4.24 1.43 8.92
N ASN A 41 -3.38 0.66 9.60
CA ASN A 41 -2.42 -0.22 8.94
C ASN A 41 -3.09 -1.40 8.21
N ARG A 42 -4.17 -1.98 8.77
CA ARG A 42 -4.98 -2.99 8.07
C ARG A 42 -5.67 -2.41 6.84
N ALA A 43 -6.31 -1.25 6.97
CA ALA A 43 -6.95 -0.53 5.88
C ALA A 43 -5.96 -0.22 4.75
N PHE A 44 -4.75 0.22 5.08
CA PHE A 44 -3.68 0.46 4.11
C PHE A 44 -3.31 -0.82 3.33
N ARG A 45 -3.24 -1.98 4.00
CA ARG A 45 -2.92 -3.27 3.37
C ARG A 45 -4.01 -3.76 2.42
N VAL A 46 -5.27 -3.44 2.69
CA VAL A 46 -6.42 -3.89 1.89
C VAL A 46 -6.92 -2.85 0.89
N ALA A 47 -6.37 -1.63 0.92
CA ALA A 47 -6.81 -0.51 0.11
C ALA A 47 -6.83 -0.86 -1.39
N THR A 48 -8.01 -0.73 -2.01
CA THR A 48 -8.21 -1.12 -3.41
C THR A 48 -7.98 0.01 -4.42
N ARG A 49 -7.81 1.24 -3.93
CA ARG A 49 -7.63 2.43 -4.77
C ARG A 49 -6.35 3.15 -4.36
N VAL A 50 -5.57 3.57 -5.37
CA VAL A 50 -4.35 4.35 -5.17
C VAL A 50 -4.64 5.65 -4.40
N SER A 51 -5.80 6.27 -4.62
CA SER A 51 -6.22 7.49 -3.89
C SER A 51 -6.42 7.25 -2.40
N VAL A 52 -7.08 6.15 -2.01
CA VAL A 52 -7.28 5.76 -0.61
C VAL A 52 -5.94 5.41 0.02
N MET A 53 -5.12 4.62 -0.67
CA MET A 53 -3.79 4.25 -0.19
C MET A 53 -2.89 5.46 0.02
N ARG A 54 -2.89 6.41 -0.94
CA ARG A 54 -2.15 7.67 -0.85
C ARG A 54 -2.58 8.49 0.35
N MET A 55 -3.89 8.65 0.54
CA MET A 55 -4.43 9.37 1.70
C MET A 55 -3.99 8.73 3.03
N LEU A 56 -4.09 7.39 3.15
CA LEU A 56 -3.65 6.68 4.34
C LEU A 56 -2.14 6.79 4.54
N TYR A 57 -1.35 6.77 3.47
CA TYR A 57 0.11 6.95 3.52
C TYR A 57 0.51 8.36 3.94
N GLU A 58 -0.15 9.39 3.41
CA GLU A 58 0.08 10.79 3.75
C GLU A 58 -0.24 11.13 5.21
N SER A 59 -0.96 10.26 5.93
CA SER A 59 -1.15 10.38 7.38
C SER A 59 0.16 10.34 8.19
N GLY A 60 1.21 9.69 7.66
CA GLY A 60 2.43 9.40 8.40
C GLY A 60 2.28 8.35 9.52
N LEU A 61 1.10 7.72 9.65
CA LEU A 61 0.78 6.74 10.69
C LEU A 61 1.01 5.28 10.25
N ILE A 62 1.47 5.07 9.02
CA ILE A 62 1.69 3.73 8.47
C ILE A 62 3.01 3.17 8.99
N ALA A 63 2.92 1.98 9.58
CA ALA A 63 4.06 1.24 10.06
C ALA A 63 4.89 0.68 8.89
N GLY A 64 6.20 0.61 9.07
CA GLY A 64 7.12 0.16 8.03
C GLY A 64 6.87 -1.27 7.53
N ASP A 65 6.36 -2.14 8.40
CA ASP A 65 5.97 -3.51 8.04
C ASP A 65 4.75 -3.53 7.10
N ALA A 66 3.78 -2.62 7.31
CA ALA A 66 2.64 -2.45 6.42
C ALA A 66 3.08 -1.89 5.05
N ILE A 67 3.99 -0.91 5.02
CA ILE A 67 4.60 -0.39 3.78
C ILE A 67 5.28 -1.53 3.01
N LEU A 68 6.13 -2.32 3.69
CA LEU A 68 6.86 -3.43 3.08
C LEU A 68 5.90 -4.51 2.55
N ALA A 69 4.85 -4.85 3.30
CA ALA A 69 3.87 -5.84 2.89
C ALA A 69 3.09 -5.41 1.63
N VAL A 70 2.67 -4.15 1.56
CA VAL A 70 1.99 -3.59 0.39
C VAL A 70 2.93 -3.54 -0.81
N PHE A 71 4.17 -3.09 -0.62
CA PHE A 71 5.17 -3.05 -1.69
C PHE A 71 5.40 -4.44 -2.29
N LYS A 72 5.65 -5.46 -1.46
CA LYS A 72 5.84 -6.84 -1.91
C LYS A 72 4.61 -7.35 -2.66
N SER A 73 3.41 -7.05 -2.17
CA SER A 73 2.16 -7.43 -2.82
C SER A 73 2.00 -6.79 -4.21
N ALA A 74 2.37 -5.52 -4.35
CA ALA A 74 2.34 -4.81 -5.62
C ALA A 74 3.35 -5.38 -6.63
N VAL A 75 4.57 -5.69 -6.18
CA VAL A 75 5.66 -6.28 -6.99
C VAL A 75 5.33 -7.70 -7.44
N ASP A 76 5.00 -8.59 -6.50
CA ASP A 76 4.72 -9.99 -6.80
C ASP A 76 3.48 -10.11 -7.67
N GLY A 77 2.42 -9.36 -7.37
CA GLY A 77 1.25 -9.37 -8.22
C GLY A 77 0.47 -10.68 -8.24
N GLU A 78 0.72 -11.56 -7.26
CA GLU A 78 0.11 -12.88 -7.18
C GLU A 78 -0.06 -13.32 -5.71
N LYS A 79 -1.30 -13.30 -5.21
CA LYS A 79 -2.16 -14.48 -4.99
C LYS A 79 -3.27 -14.15 -3.98
N ARG A 80 -4.50 -14.56 -4.35
CA ARG A 80 -5.79 -14.52 -3.63
C ARG A 80 -6.67 -13.29 -3.71
N ASN A 81 -6.15 -12.08 -3.88
CA ASN A 81 -7.02 -10.91 -3.83
C ASN A 81 -7.26 -10.32 -5.24
N TRP A 82 -8.45 -10.58 -5.79
CA TRP A 82 -8.92 -10.10 -7.11
C TRP A 82 -8.80 -8.59 -7.26
N ILE A 83 -8.84 -7.89 -6.13
CA ILE A 83 -8.58 -6.46 -5.96
C ILE A 83 -7.31 -6.01 -6.70
N TRP A 84 -6.17 -6.68 -6.51
CA TRP A 84 -4.88 -6.27 -7.10
C TRP A 84 -4.75 -6.52 -8.60
N ARG A 85 -5.70 -7.23 -9.24
CA ARG A 85 -5.70 -7.41 -10.70
C ARG A 85 -6.14 -6.15 -11.44
N ARG A 86 -6.87 -5.25 -10.79
CA ARG A 86 -7.46 -4.04 -11.40
C ARG A 86 -6.78 -2.74 -10.98
N ILE A 87 -5.80 -2.82 -10.08
CA ILE A 87 -5.09 -1.65 -9.55
C ILE A 87 -3.87 -1.37 -10.41
N ASP A 88 -3.58 -0.08 -10.63
CA ASP A 88 -2.29 0.33 -11.17
C ASP A 88 -1.20 0.11 -10.12
N ARG A 89 -0.54 -1.05 -10.23
CA ARG A 89 0.53 -1.47 -9.32
C ARG A 89 1.81 -0.67 -9.53
N VAL A 90 1.96 -0.02 -10.69
CA VAL A 90 3.13 0.82 -10.95
C VAL A 90 3.07 2.03 -10.02
N ASP A 91 1.93 2.71 -9.95
CA ASP A 91 1.73 3.88 -9.06
C ASP A 91 1.98 3.56 -7.58
N ILE A 92 1.59 2.36 -7.14
CA ILE A 92 1.81 1.92 -5.76
C ILE A 92 3.28 1.66 -5.49
N VAL A 93 3.97 0.98 -6.42
CA VAL A 93 5.42 0.81 -6.29
C VAL A 93 6.13 2.16 -6.34
N GLU A 94 5.70 3.09 -7.20
CA GLU A 94 6.23 4.44 -7.30
C GLU A 94 6.05 5.27 -6.02
N LEU A 95 4.90 5.11 -5.36
CA LEU A 95 4.62 5.73 -4.09
C LEU A 95 5.56 5.22 -3.00
N LEU A 96 5.76 3.90 -2.92
CA LEU A 96 6.39 3.27 -1.77
C LEU A 96 7.91 3.08 -1.89
N TYR A 97 8.48 2.93 -3.09
CA TYR A 97 9.91 2.59 -3.26
C TYR A 97 10.86 3.63 -2.63
N LYS A 98 10.36 4.85 -2.37
CA LYS A 98 11.10 5.97 -1.78
C LYS A 98 11.35 5.79 -0.28
N GLU A 99 10.63 4.88 0.37
CA GLU A 99 10.74 4.59 1.80
C GLU A 99 12.01 3.82 2.16
N LYS A 100 13.17 4.50 2.14
CA LYS A 100 14.49 3.87 2.33
C LYS A 100 14.61 3.09 3.65
N LYS A 101 13.92 3.55 4.70
CA LYS A 101 13.92 2.89 6.02
C LYS A 101 13.22 1.53 6.00
N CYS A 102 12.15 1.42 5.23
CA CYS A 102 11.26 0.25 5.22
C CYS A 102 11.56 -0.68 4.03
N ILE A 103 12.12 -0.13 2.96
CA ILE A 103 12.41 -0.79 1.69
C ILE A 103 13.90 -0.59 1.38
N PRO A 104 14.78 -1.42 1.98
CA PRO A 104 16.22 -1.31 1.74
C PRO A 104 16.57 -1.75 0.30
N PRO A 105 17.76 -1.39 -0.21
CA PRO A 105 18.20 -1.73 -1.57
C PRO A 105 18.10 -3.22 -1.91
N GLU A 106 18.33 -4.10 -0.93
CA GLU A 106 18.19 -5.55 -1.13
C GLU A 106 16.75 -5.96 -1.50
N VAL A 107 15.74 -5.34 -0.88
CA VAL A 107 14.33 -5.57 -1.23
C VAL A 107 14.04 -5.05 -2.64
N ILE A 108 14.63 -3.92 -3.05
CA ILE A 108 14.50 -3.39 -4.41
C ILE A 108 15.13 -4.35 -5.45
N ARG A 109 16.30 -4.91 -5.17
CA ARG A 109 16.96 -5.89 -6.06
C ARG A 109 16.13 -7.17 -6.22
N GLN A 110 15.57 -7.69 -5.13
CA GLN A 110 14.66 -8.83 -5.19
C GLN A 110 13.41 -8.51 -6.02
N ALA A 111 12.84 -7.32 -5.82
CA ALA A 111 11.70 -6.85 -6.61
C ALA A 111 12.04 -6.71 -8.11
N LEU A 112 13.22 -6.20 -8.44
CA LEU A 112 13.72 -6.14 -9.83
C LEU A 112 13.77 -7.52 -10.47
N ALA A 113 14.34 -8.51 -9.77
CA ALA A 113 14.41 -9.88 -10.28
C ALA A 113 13.00 -10.45 -10.55
N VAL A 114 12.04 -10.21 -9.66
CA VAL A 114 10.63 -10.62 -9.83
C VAL A 114 9.99 -9.92 -11.03
N CYS A 115 10.12 -8.59 -11.12
CA CYS A 115 9.54 -7.80 -12.21
C CYS A 115 10.15 -8.16 -13.57
N ALA A 116 11.46 -8.40 -13.64
CA ALA A 116 12.17 -8.83 -14.84
C ALA A 116 11.67 -10.21 -15.31
N LYS A 117 11.59 -11.19 -14.40
CA LYS A 117 11.04 -12.53 -14.69
C LYS A 117 9.61 -12.46 -15.23
N ARG A 118 8.81 -11.51 -14.73
CA ARG A 118 7.40 -11.32 -15.11
C ARG A 118 7.20 -10.32 -16.27
N LYS A 119 8.28 -9.84 -16.90
CA LYS A 119 8.26 -8.86 -18.01
C LYS A 119 7.45 -7.58 -17.68
N LYS A 120 7.56 -7.10 -16.43
CA LYS A 120 6.92 -5.86 -15.97
C LYS A 120 7.81 -4.65 -16.22
N TYR A 121 8.03 -4.33 -17.49
CA TYR A 121 9.01 -3.33 -17.94
C TYR A 121 8.93 -1.99 -17.19
N ARG A 122 7.73 -1.38 -17.07
CA ARG A 122 7.56 -0.12 -16.32
C ARG A 122 8.00 -0.22 -14.86
N MET A 123 7.73 -1.34 -14.19
CA MET A 123 8.15 -1.53 -12.79
C MET A 123 9.66 -1.73 -12.68
N VAL A 124 10.27 -2.43 -13.66
CA VAL A 124 11.73 -2.58 -13.73
C VAL A 124 12.40 -1.21 -13.87
N GLU A 125 11.93 -0.35 -14.78
CA GLU A 125 12.47 1.00 -14.94
C GLU A 125 12.35 1.83 -13.66
N CYS A 126 11.22 1.75 -12.95
CA CYS A 126 11.02 2.49 -11.71
C CYS A 126 12.00 2.05 -10.62
N LEU A 127 12.16 0.73 -10.44
CA LEU A 127 13.02 0.16 -9.41
C LEU A 127 14.51 0.37 -9.75
N GLN A 128 14.89 0.38 -11.03
CA GLN A 128 16.27 0.64 -11.45
C GLN A 128 16.68 2.08 -11.13
N LYS A 129 15.86 3.07 -11.50
CA LYS A 129 16.10 4.50 -11.18
C LYS A 129 16.36 4.72 -9.69
N ARG A 130 15.66 3.96 -8.84
CA ARG A 130 15.78 4.02 -7.39
C ARG A 130 17.14 3.52 -6.89
N LEU A 131 17.70 2.48 -7.50
CA LEU A 131 19.06 1.99 -7.18
C LEU A 131 20.12 2.96 -7.67
N ASP A 132 19.99 3.45 -8.90
CA ASP A 132 20.95 4.40 -9.48
C ASP A 132 21.04 5.69 -8.64
N SER A 133 19.93 6.09 -8.00
CA SER A 133 19.87 7.26 -7.11
C SER A 133 20.44 7.01 -5.70
N ASP A 134 20.72 5.77 -5.31
CA ASP A 134 21.34 5.42 -4.01
C ASP A 134 22.85 5.23 -4.11
N GLU A 135 23.39 5.08 -5.32
CA GLU A 135 24.82 4.90 -5.58
C GLU A 135 25.55 6.24 -5.77
N VAL A 136 24.84 7.37 -5.69
CA VAL A 136 25.34 8.76 -5.74
C VAL A 136 25.27 9.39 -4.37
#